data_AF-A0A063ZBX0-F1
#
_entry.id   AF-A0A063ZBX0-F1
#
_cell.length_a   1.000
_cell.length_b   1.000
_cell.length_c   1.000
_cell.angle_alpha   90.00
_cell.angle_beta   90.00
_cell.angle_gamma   90.00
#
_symmetry.space_group_name_H-M   'P 1'
#
loop_
_entity.id
_entity.type
_entity.pdbx_description
1 polymer ?
#
loop_
_entity_poly.entity_id
_entity_poly.type
_entity_poly.pdbx_seq_one_letter_code
_entity_poly.pdbx_strand_id
1 'polypeptide(L)'
;MVDAVRETEKALGRVCYEVSEREMASRVFRRSLFAVKDIEAGEELTEENVRSIRPGYGLPPKYLSTVLGRKAAGKVTKGTPLSWDLMI
;
A
#
# COMPACT_ATOMS: atom_id res chain seq x y z
N MET A 1 -20.75 -37.53 -10.23
CA MET A 1 -20.06 -37.74 -8.92
C MET A 1 -18.57 -37.95 -9.11
N VAL A 2 -18.14 -38.85 -10.01
CA VAL A 2 -16.70 -39.08 -10.30
C VAL A 2 -16.02 -37.84 -10.89
N ASP A 3 -16.64 -37.12 -11.81
CA ASP A 3 -16.03 -35.94 -12.44
C ASP A 3 -15.76 -34.81 -11.43
N ALA A 4 -16.71 -34.55 -10.53
CA ALA A 4 -16.55 -33.58 -9.46
C ALA A 4 -15.39 -33.94 -8.50
N VAL A 5 -15.16 -35.24 -8.23
CA VAL A 5 -14.01 -35.69 -7.44
C VAL A 5 -12.70 -35.41 -8.19
N ARG A 6 -12.63 -35.70 -9.49
CA ARG A 6 -11.44 -35.43 -10.31
C ARG A 6 -11.16 -33.94 -10.49
N GLU A 7 -12.19 -33.10 -10.58
CA GLU A 7 -12.04 -31.65 -10.56
C GLU A 7 -11.51 -31.16 -9.22
N THR A 8 -12.02 -31.70 -8.11
CA THR A 8 -11.56 -31.37 -6.76
C THR A 8 -10.08 -31.73 -6.58
N GLU A 9 -9.66 -32.92 -7.01
CA GLU A 9 -8.25 -33.34 -6.97
C GLU A 9 -7.32 -32.39 -7.74
N LYS A 10 -7.77 -31.88 -8.90
CA LYS A 10 -7.01 -30.88 -9.68
C LYS A 10 -7.01 -29.50 -9.00
N ALA A 11 -8.12 -29.12 -8.37
CA ALA A 11 -8.28 -27.82 -7.70
C ALA A 11 -7.50 -27.72 -6.39
N LEU A 12 -7.25 -28.84 -5.68
CA LEU A 12 -6.44 -28.88 -4.45
C LEU A 12 -5.02 -28.34 -4.67
N GLY A 13 -4.50 -28.46 -5.89
CA GLY A 13 -3.21 -27.88 -6.27
C GLY A 13 -2.05 -28.43 -5.44
N ARG A 14 -1.02 -27.60 -5.25
CA ARG A 14 0.15 -27.91 -4.42
C ARG A 14 0.46 -26.70 -3.55
N VAL A 15 1.03 -26.93 -2.37
CA VAL A 15 1.49 -25.84 -1.51
C VAL A 15 2.56 -25.04 -2.25
N CYS A 16 2.32 -23.73 -2.42
CA CYS A 16 3.24 -22.79 -3.04
C CYS A 16 3.22 -21.50 -2.22
N TYR A 17 4.40 -21.02 -1.83
CA TYR A 17 4.57 -19.77 -1.08
C TYR A 17 5.12 -18.63 -1.97
N GLU A 18 5.35 -18.91 -3.24
CA GLU A 18 5.79 -17.92 -4.21
C GLU A 18 4.63 -17.01 -4.60
N VAL A 19 4.94 -15.75 -4.87
CA VAL A 19 3.95 -14.78 -5.33
C VAL A 19 3.75 -14.99 -6.82
N SER A 20 2.55 -15.37 -7.22
CA SER A 20 2.21 -15.50 -8.64
C SER A 20 2.23 -14.15 -9.35
N GLU A 21 2.39 -14.16 -10.67
CA GLU A 21 2.35 -12.94 -11.49
C GLU A 21 1.03 -12.18 -11.33
N ARG A 22 -0.08 -12.90 -11.21
CA ARG A 22 -1.41 -12.30 -10.93
C ARG A 22 -1.46 -11.60 -9.58
N GLU A 23 -0.85 -12.18 -8.55
CA GLU A 23 -0.77 -11.54 -7.24
C GLU A 23 0.18 -10.34 -7.23
N MET A 24 1.26 -10.38 -8.01
CA MET A 24 2.16 -9.25 -8.21
C MET A 24 1.42 -8.08 -8.89
N ALA A 25 0.69 -8.34 -9.98
CA ALA A 25 -0.12 -7.32 -10.65
C ALA A 25 -1.19 -6.73 -9.72
N SER A 26 -1.75 -7.56 -8.83
CA SER A 26 -2.75 -7.13 -7.85
C SER A 26 -2.20 -6.24 -6.73
N ARG A 27 -0.87 -6.10 -6.59
CA ARG A 27 -0.25 -5.24 -5.57
C ARG A 27 -0.64 -3.77 -5.72
N VAL A 28 -0.94 -3.33 -6.93
CA VAL A 28 -1.41 -1.98 -7.25
C VAL A 28 -2.72 -1.64 -6.52
N PHE A 29 -3.52 -2.63 -6.13
CA PHE A 29 -4.79 -2.41 -5.42
C PHE A 29 -4.65 -2.49 -3.90
N ARG A 30 -3.44 -2.70 -3.36
CA ARG A 30 -3.19 -2.70 -1.92
C ARG A 30 -3.30 -1.28 -1.36
N ARG A 31 -3.45 -1.17 -0.05
CA ARG A 31 -3.36 0.13 0.60
C ARG A 31 -1.91 0.59 0.66
N SER A 32 -1.70 1.89 0.53
CA SER A 32 -0.43 2.57 0.76
C SER A 32 -0.69 3.94 1.40
N LEU A 33 0.35 4.65 1.79
CA LEU A 33 0.24 5.91 2.51
C LEU A 33 0.08 7.08 1.55
N PHE A 34 -0.90 7.94 1.85
CA PHE A 34 -1.23 9.14 1.08
C PHE A 34 -1.45 10.33 2.01
N ALA A 35 -1.20 11.52 1.47
CA ALA A 35 -1.67 12.77 2.06
C ALA A 35 -3.20 12.89 1.89
N VAL A 36 -3.94 13.04 3.00
CA VAL A 36 -5.40 13.23 3.00
C VAL A 36 -5.84 14.68 3.23
N LYS A 37 -4.88 15.55 3.53
CA LYS A 37 -4.98 17.01 3.56
C LYS A 37 -3.80 17.60 2.80
N ASP A 38 -3.88 18.88 2.43
CA ASP A 38 -2.69 19.60 1.98
C ASP A 38 -1.72 19.75 3.16
N ILE A 39 -0.43 19.60 2.89
CA ILE A 39 0.66 19.65 3.87
C ILE A 39 1.67 20.67 3.34
N GLU A 40 1.98 21.71 4.11
CA GLU A 40 2.94 22.72 3.71
C GLU A 40 4.39 22.25 3.93
N ALA A 41 5.35 22.90 3.27
CA ALA A 41 6.77 22.58 3.46
C ALA A 41 7.18 22.78 4.92
N GLY A 42 7.82 21.77 5.51
CA GLY A 42 8.22 21.76 6.92
C GLY A 42 7.12 21.40 7.92
N GLU A 43 5.88 21.19 7.46
CA GLU A 43 4.77 20.73 8.31
C GLU A 43 4.96 19.26 8.71
N GLU A 44 4.50 18.91 9.91
CA GLU A 44 4.61 17.57 10.47
C GLU A 44 3.57 16.60 9.88
N LEU A 45 4.02 15.40 9.56
CA LEU A 45 3.15 14.31 9.11
C LEU A 45 2.47 13.69 10.32
N THR A 46 1.14 13.78 10.37
CA THR A 46 0.28 13.34 11.48
C THR A 46 -0.81 12.39 10.98
N GLU A 47 -1.52 11.73 11.89
CA GLU A 47 -2.65 10.85 11.54
C GLU A 47 -3.83 11.61 10.90
N GLU A 48 -3.84 12.94 11.03
CA GLU A 48 -4.86 13.79 10.43
C GLU A 48 -4.59 14.10 8.96
N ASN A 49 -3.33 14.21 8.58
CA ASN A 49 -2.92 14.59 7.22
C ASN A 49 -2.33 13.41 6.42
N VAL A 50 -2.03 12.27 7.06
CA VAL A 50 -1.59 11.02 6.40
C VAL A 50 -2.52 9.86 6.73
N ARG A 51 -2.94 9.08 5.71
CA ARG A 51 -3.67 7.82 5.93
C ARG A 51 -3.27 6.71 4.97
N SER A 52 -3.54 5.49 5.40
CA SER A 52 -3.42 4.29 4.56
C SER A 52 -4.69 4.09 3.71
N ILE A 53 -4.63 4.41 2.43
CA ILE A 53 -5.72 4.27 1.47
C ILE A 53 -5.25 3.56 0.19
N ARG A 54 -6.18 3.13 -0.65
CA ARG A 54 -5.87 2.58 -1.98
C ARG A 54 -5.72 3.72 -2.99
N PRO A 55 -4.99 3.54 -4.11
CA PRO A 55 -4.24 2.35 -4.54
C PRO A 55 -2.88 2.17 -3.84
N GLY A 56 -2.05 1.24 -4.31
CA GLY A 56 -0.76 0.86 -3.74
C GLY A 56 0.42 1.64 -4.33
N TYR A 57 0.25 2.93 -4.61
CA TYR A 57 1.27 3.77 -5.25
C TYR A 57 2.18 4.54 -4.30
N GLY A 58 1.79 4.69 -3.03
CA GLY A 58 2.61 5.33 -2.00
C GLY A 58 3.42 4.32 -1.18
N LEU A 59 3.97 4.80 -0.07
CA LEU A 59 4.70 3.95 0.88
C LEU A 59 3.81 2.81 1.45
N PRO A 60 4.37 1.61 1.67
CA PRO A 60 3.67 0.54 2.36
C PRO A 60 3.14 0.98 3.74
N PRO A 61 1.91 0.57 4.16
CA PRO A 61 1.31 1.00 5.42
C PRO A 61 2.12 0.67 6.67
N LYS A 62 3.00 -0.34 6.60
CA LYS A 62 3.93 -0.70 7.69
C LYS A 62 4.88 0.43 8.09
N TYR A 63 5.08 1.42 7.23
CA TYR A 63 5.94 2.57 7.51
C TYR A 63 5.19 3.73 8.17
N LEU A 64 3.88 3.62 8.43
CA LEU A 64 3.08 4.71 9.00
C LEU A 64 3.72 5.28 10.27
N SER A 65 4.09 4.41 11.21
CA SER A 65 4.78 4.82 12.45
C SER A 65 6.15 5.45 12.22
N THR A 66 6.81 5.19 11.10
CA THR A 66 8.10 5.77 10.74
C THR A 66 7.97 7.14 10.08
N VAL A 67 6.85 7.40 9.39
CA VAL A 67 6.60 8.69 8.73
C VAL A 67 5.87 9.67 9.63
N LEU A 68 5.05 9.19 10.57
CA LEU A 68 4.45 10.05 11.58
C LEU A 68 5.54 10.75 12.41
N GLY A 69 5.41 12.06 12.59
CA GLY A 69 6.39 12.89 13.28
C GLY A 69 7.54 13.41 12.40
N ARG A 70 7.67 12.94 11.14
CA ARG A 70 8.59 13.55 10.17
C ARG A 70 8.00 14.84 9.63
N LYS A 71 8.84 15.65 8.98
CA LYS A 71 8.41 16.89 8.33
C LYS A 71 8.43 16.75 6.82
N ALA A 72 7.51 17.42 6.15
CA ALA A 72 7.47 17.45 4.71
C ALA A 72 8.66 18.24 4.15
N ALA A 73 9.40 17.66 3.20
CA ALA A 73 10.52 18.32 2.52
C ALA A 73 10.05 19.47 1.60
N GLY A 74 8.78 19.46 1.22
CA GLY A 74 8.14 20.46 0.36
C GLY A 74 6.63 20.43 0.52
N LYS A 75 5.92 21.25 -0.24
CA LYS A 75 4.45 21.25 -0.26
C LYS A 75 3.92 19.95 -0.86
N VAL A 76 3.03 19.27 -0.15
CA VAL A 76 2.36 18.03 -0.58
C VAL A 76 0.86 18.30 -0.69
N THR A 77 0.31 18.15 -1.88
CA THR A 77 -1.13 18.31 -2.09
C THR A 77 -1.91 17.08 -1.61
N LYS A 78 -3.15 17.28 -1.18
CA LYS A 78 -4.08 16.19 -0.86
C LYS A 78 -4.20 15.20 -2.04
N GLY A 79 -4.18 13.92 -1.72
CA GLY A 79 -4.25 12.83 -2.71
C GLY A 79 -2.87 12.43 -3.26
N THR A 80 -1.79 13.04 -2.81
CA THR A 80 -0.44 12.66 -3.23
C THR A 80 -0.01 11.36 -2.53
N PRO A 81 0.51 10.36 -3.28
CA PRO A 81 1.14 9.18 -2.69
C PRO A 81 2.40 9.61 -1.95
N LEU A 82 2.58 9.15 -0.71
CA LEU A 82 3.80 9.46 0.02
C LEU A 82 4.98 8.64 -0.52
N SER A 83 6.15 9.28 -0.53
CA SER A 83 7.45 8.73 -0.85
C SER A 83 8.49 9.30 0.13
N TRP A 84 9.64 8.64 0.27
CA TRP A 84 10.67 9.06 1.23
C TRP A 84 11.32 10.40 0.88
N ASP A 85 11.37 10.72 -0.42
CA ASP A 85 11.85 11.97 -1.01
C ASP A 85 10.99 13.20 -0.63
N LEU A 86 9.77 12.99 -0.13
CA LEU A 86 8.90 14.06 0.34
C LEU A 86 9.12 14.42 1.82
N MET A 87 10.13 13.86 2.50
CA MET A 87 10.32 13.99 3.95
C MET A 87 11.77 14.34 4.33
N ILE A 88 11.91 15.08 5.44
CA ILE A 88 13.19 15.39 6.13
C ILE A 88 13.19 14.90 7.57
#